data_AF-A0A0C3HIL8-F1
#
_entry.id   AF-A0A0C3HIL8-F1
#
_cell.length_a   1.000
_cell.length_b   1.000
_cell.length_c   1.000
_cell.angle_alpha   90.00
_cell.angle_beta   90.00
_cell.angle_gamma   90.00
#
_symmetry.space_group_name_H-M   'P 1'
#
loop_
_entity.id
_entity.type
_entity.pdbx_description
1 polymer ?
#
loop_
_entity_poly.entity_id
_entity_poly.type
_entity_poly.pdbx_seq_one_letter_code
_entity_poly.pdbx_strand_id
1 'polypeptide(L)'
;MGYYTAKHLPYTYDLASKFPIGDRWFSSVMGQTFPNRMYLIAGTSMGLTDNSVGFSTVGVPKDGTIFNLLDKHNITWKNYVSEFPLGASPELYTSSDSGTEAVNVRNISQFLSDAASGSLPAFSFVEPDYSTTSQENPQNVALGEAFMAEIINAVGHSPAWSKTLFILNYDEWGGYYDHVVPPPALRPDNVLPILAPNELMYEGYQRYGFRVPSVVISPYAKRNYVSHQLYDHTSVLAFLERKYNLPALTYRDANANDLMDFLDLQALERKRPTFPTFPNLVKPGNTTSALACSTTGPGTIPPPGSVSPKH
;
A
#
# COMPACT_ATOMS: atom_id res chain seq x y z
N MET A 1 -16.95 17.75 -5.92
CA MET A 1 -15.84 16.89 -5.47
C MET A 1 -14.82 16.77 -6.58
N GLY A 2 -13.52 16.89 -6.28
CA GLY A 2 -12.44 16.76 -7.26
C GLY A 2 -11.98 15.32 -7.43
N TYR A 3 -11.35 15.00 -8.57
CA TYR A 3 -10.71 13.71 -8.84
C TYR A 3 -9.54 13.91 -9.82
N TYR A 4 -8.53 13.06 -9.74
CA TYR A 4 -7.43 13.05 -10.70
C TYR A 4 -7.81 12.27 -11.98
N THR A 5 -7.14 12.58 -13.09
CA THR A 5 -7.38 11.93 -14.39
C THR A 5 -6.04 11.55 -15.01
N ALA A 6 -6.05 10.84 -16.13
CA ALA A 6 -4.84 10.55 -16.91
C ALA A 6 -4.04 11.81 -17.33
N LYS A 7 -4.64 13.00 -17.31
CA LYS A 7 -3.90 14.26 -17.52
C LYS A 7 -3.02 14.65 -16.34
N HIS A 8 -3.42 14.25 -15.13
CA HIS A 8 -2.72 14.55 -13.88
C HIS A 8 -1.77 13.42 -13.50
N LEU A 9 -2.20 12.17 -13.69
CA LEU A 9 -1.49 10.94 -13.30
C LEU A 9 -1.30 9.99 -14.50
N PRO A 10 -0.58 10.40 -15.57
CA PRO A 10 -0.46 9.60 -16.77
C PRO A 10 0.17 8.22 -16.54
N TYR A 11 1.19 8.12 -15.68
CA TYR A 11 1.88 6.84 -15.41
C TYR A 11 0.93 5.86 -14.73
N THR A 12 0.21 6.32 -13.71
CA THR A 12 -0.72 5.52 -12.91
C THR A 12 -1.85 4.95 -13.78
N TYR A 13 -2.41 5.78 -14.66
CA TYR A 13 -3.46 5.35 -15.58
C TYR A 13 -2.96 4.37 -16.64
N ASP A 14 -1.77 4.59 -17.19
CA ASP A 14 -1.18 3.66 -18.16
C ASP A 14 -0.83 2.32 -17.51
N LEU A 15 -0.31 2.34 -16.28
CA LEU A 15 -0.04 1.15 -15.48
C LEU A 15 -1.32 0.34 -15.23
N ALA A 16 -2.39 0.99 -14.75
CA ALA A 16 -3.69 0.38 -14.48
C ALA A 16 -4.38 -0.17 -15.75
N SER A 17 -4.05 0.36 -16.94
CA SER A 17 -4.57 -0.17 -18.21
C SER A 17 -3.92 -1.50 -18.63
N LYS A 18 -2.74 -1.80 -18.07
CA LYS A 18 -1.93 -2.98 -18.45
C LYS A 18 -2.01 -4.07 -17.40
N PHE A 19 -1.88 -3.69 -16.13
CA PHE A 19 -1.85 -4.58 -14.98
C PHE A 19 -3.22 -4.64 -14.27
N PRO A 20 -3.50 -5.72 -13.53
CA PRO A 20 -4.77 -5.88 -12.85
C PRO A 20 -4.88 -4.94 -11.64
N ILE A 21 -6.06 -4.36 -11.47
CA ILE A 21 -6.40 -3.46 -10.37
C ILE A 21 -7.46 -4.07 -9.46
N GLY A 22 -7.49 -3.63 -8.20
CA GLY A 22 -8.55 -3.99 -7.26
C GLY A 22 -9.47 -2.79 -7.08
N ASP A 23 -10.76 -2.94 -7.40
CA ASP A 23 -11.73 -1.85 -7.21
C ASP A 23 -12.50 -1.95 -5.88
N ARG A 24 -12.18 -2.97 -5.08
CA ARG A 24 -12.77 -3.25 -3.76
C ARG A 24 -11.70 -3.50 -2.70
N TRP A 25 -10.62 -2.71 -2.76
CA TRP A 25 -9.63 -2.62 -1.70
C TRP A 25 -9.97 -1.49 -0.74
N PHE A 26 -10.16 -1.81 0.53
CA PHE A 26 -10.52 -0.86 1.57
C PHE A 26 -9.38 -0.68 2.56
N SER A 27 -9.27 0.50 3.16
CA SER A 27 -8.46 0.65 4.37
C SER A 27 -8.93 -0.34 5.43
N SER A 28 -8.00 -0.97 6.15
CA SER A 28 -8.36 -1.97 7.16
C SER A 28 -9.23 -1.37 8.26
N VAL A 29 -9.05 -0.10 8.59
CA VAL A 29 -9.89 0.59 9.57
C VAL A 29 -10.29 1.97 9.09
N MET A 30 -11.44 2.43 9.59
CA MET A 30 -11.86 3.82 9.45
C MET A 30 -11.05 4.69 10.41
N GLY A 31 -9.80 4.96 10.03
CA GLY A 31 -8.81 5.66 10.83
C GLY A 31 -7.67 6.18 9.97
N GLN A 32 -6.68 6.75 10.64
CA GLN A 32 -5.55 7.42 10.00
C GLN A 32 -4.46 6.41 9.55
N THR A 33 -3.33 6.95 9.09
CA THR A 33 -2.11 6.27 8.63
C THR A 33 -1.65 5.12 9.53
N PHE A 34 -1.39 5.39 10.82
CA PHE A 34 -0.70 4.46 11.72
C PHE A 34 -1.50 3.17 11.93
N PRO A 35 -2.80 3.22 12.32
CA PRO A 35 -3.59 2.01 12.43
C PRO A 35 -3.62 1.18 11.14
N ASN A 36 -3.78 1.81 9.97
CA ASN A 36 -3.86 1.06 8.72
C ASN A 36 -2.54 0.38 8.35
N ARG A 37 -1.40 1.03 8.59
CA ARG A 37 -0.07 0.43 8.42
C ARG A 37 0.20 -0.69 9.42
N MET A 38 -0.25 -0.54 10.67
CA MET A 38 -0.16 -1.62 11.66
C MET A 38 -0.98 -2.84 11.23
N TYR A 39 -2.17 -2.66 10.66
CA TYR A 39 -2.92 -3.77 10.06
C TYR A 39 -2.18 -4.42 8.88
N LEU A 40 -1.47 -3.64 8.05
CA LEU A 40 -0.69 -4.18 6.94
C LEU A 40 0.43 -5.13 7.40
N ILE A 41 1.03 -4.87 8.57
CA ILE A 41 2.17 -5.66 9.05
C ILE A 41 1.82 -6.61 10.20
N ALA A 42 0.71 -6.43 10.90
CA ALA A 42 0.39 -7.17 12.11
C ALA A 42 -1.07 -7.65 12.21
N GLY A 43 -1.92 -7.32 11.23
CA GLY A 43 -3.32 -7.71 11.23
C GLY A 43 -4.21 -6.99 12.26
N THR A 44 -3.63 -6.15 13.12
CA THR A 44 -4.31 -5.39 14.17
C THR A 44 -3.61 -4.06 14.43
N SER A 45 -4.34 -3.09 14.97
CA SER A 45 -3.79 -1.82 15.47
C SER A 45 -3.70 -1.76 16.99
N MET A 46 -3.90 -2.88 17.70
CA MET A 46 -3.84 -2.93 19.17
C MET A 46 -4.76 -1.92 19.87
N GLY A 47 -5.91 -1.63 19.27
CA GLY A 47 -6.86 -0.65 19.80
C GLY A 47 -6.65 0.76 19.27
N LEU A 48 -5.62 1.06 18.47
CA LEU A 48 -5.45 2.41 17.93
C LEU A 48 -6.43 2.73 16.79
N THR A 49 -6.92 3.97 16.77
CA THR A 49 -7.80 4.53 15.71
C THR A 49 -7.23 5.79 15.05
N ASP A 50 -6.17 6.37 15.61
CA ASP A 50 -5.53 7.60 15.14
C ASP A 50 -3.98 7.48 15.11
N ASN A 51 -3.30 8.55 14.70
CA ASN A 51 -1.84 8.65 14.65
C ASN A 51 -1.20 9.08 15.98
N SER A 52 -1.91 8.98 17.12
CA SER A 52 -1.41 9.52 18.39
C SER A 52 -0.17 8.79 18.91
N VAL A 53 -0.13 7.47 18.76
CA VAL A 53 0.96 6.59 19.19
C VAL A 53 1.13 5.43 18.20
N GLY A 54 2.23 4.69 18.30
CA GLY A 54 2.51 3.49 17.49
C GLY A 54 2.92 2.29 18.34
N PHE A 55 3.41 1.21 17.71
CA PHE A 55 3.94 0.03 18.42
C PHE A 55 5.05 0.36 19.41
N SER A 56 5.82 1.43 19.19
CA SER A 56 6.77 1.96 20.16
C SER A 56 6.17 2.30 21.54
N THR A 57 4.86 2.55 21.61
CA THR A 57 4.14 2.91 22.84
C THR A 57 3.15 1.83 23.29
N VAL A 58 2.39 1.23 22.37
CA VAL A 58 1.39 0.20 22.72
C VAL A 58 1.97 -1.21 22.79
N GLY A 59 3.23 -1.39 22.38
CA GLY A 59 3.90 -2.69 22.28
C GLY A 59 3.48 -3.48 21.03
N VAL A 60 4.14 -4.62 20.80
CA VAL A 60 3.82 -5.52 19.68
C VAL A 60 2.62 -6.41 20.04
N PRO A 61 1.75 -6.77 19.08
CA PRO A 61 0.75 -7.81 19.28
C PRO A 61 1.36 -9.13 19.74
N LYS A 62 0.55 -9.95 20.42
CA LYS A 62 0.98 -11.25 20.98
C LYS A 62 1.68 -12.14 19.96
N ASP A 63 1.13 -12.21 18.74
CA ASP A 63 1.63 -13.08 17.68
C ASP A 63 2.69 -12.40 16.78
N GLY A 64 3.10 -11.17 17.14
CA GLY A 64 4.15 -10.42 16.46
C GLY A 64 3.66 -9.64 15.25
N THR A 65 4.61 -9.26 14.40
CA THR A 65 4.40 -8.73 13.06
C THR A 65 4.87 -9.73 12.00
N ILE A 66 4.56 -9.47 10.74
CA ILE A 66 5.08 -10.22 9.60
C ILE A 66 6.61 -10.23 9.61
N PHE A 67 7.27 -9.15 10.01
CA PHE A 67 8.73 -9.10 10.11
C PHE A 67 9.26 -10.13 11.11
N ASN A 68 8.61 -10.27 12.27
CA ASN A 68 8.99 -11.28 13.25
C ASN A 68 8.79 -12.71 12.72
N LEU A 69 7.72 -12.96 11.96
CA LEU A 69 7.51 -14.25 11.30
C LEU A 69 8.58 -14.52 10.23
N LEU A 70 8.94 -13.52 9.42
CA LEU A 70 9.97 -13.65 8.40
C LEU A 70 11.33 -13.97 9.03
N ASP A 71 11.72 -13.27 10.10
CA ASP A 71 12.95 -13.54 10.86
C ASP A 71 12.95 -14.94 11.47
N LYS A 72 11.86 -15.33 12.14
CA LYS A 72 11.71 -16.65 12.75
C LYS A 72 11.88 -17.79 11.74
N HIS A 73 11.53 -17.56 10.49
CA HIS A 73 11.61 -18.53 9.40
C HIS A 73 12.79 -18.31 8.44
N ASN A 74 13.74 -17.43 8.78
CA ASN A 74 14.91 -17.08 7.97
C ASN A 74 14.56 -16.62 6.53
N ILE A 75 13.41 -15.94 6.38
CA ILE A 75 12.99 -15.35 5.11
C ILE A 75 13.56 -13.93 5.05
N THR A 76 14.40 -13.67 4.05
CA THR A 76 15.06 -12.37 3.95
C THR A 76 14.07 -11.26 3.66
N TRP A 77 14.19 -10.16 4.40
CA TRP A 77 13.38 -8.98 4.16
C TRP A 77 14.18 -7.70 4.39
N LYS A 78 13.76 -6.62 3.75
CA LYS A 78 14.24 -5.27 4.01
C LYS A 78 13.10 -4.29 3.90
N ASN A 79 13.16 -3.24 4.72
CA ASN A 79 12.34 -2.06 4.57
C ASN A 79 13.20 -0.94 3.97
N TYR A 80 12.76 -0.39 2.85
CA TYR A 80 13.46 0.66 2.11
C TYR A 80 12.71 1.99 2.28
N VAL A 81 13.36 2.96 2.91
CA VAL A 81 12.78 4.25 3.29
C VAL A 81 13.51 5.40 2.59
N SER A 82 12.81 6.50 2.31
CA SER A 82 13.44 7.69 1.71
C SER A 82 14.37 8.44 2.67
N GLU A 83 14.05 8.42 3.97
CA GLU A 83 14.89 9.03 5.02
C GLU A 83 15.05 8.08 6.21
N PHE A 84 16.28 7.85 6.67
CA PHE A 84 16.58 7.07 7.86
C PHE A 84 17.32 7.94 8.90
N PRO A 85 16.99 7.89 10.20
CA PRO A 85 15.98 7.05 10.87
C PRO A 85 14.54 7.62 10.85
N LEU A 86 14.31 8.77 10.21
CA LEU A 86 13.02 9.49 10.29
C LEU A 86 11.86 8.82 9.52
N GLY A 87 12.14 7.82 8.70
CA GLY A 87 11.15 7.00 7.97
C GLY A 87 11.01 5.56 8.46
N ALA A 88 11.74 5.14 9.50
CA ALA A 88 11.41 3.91 10.25
C ALA A 88 10.36 4.31 11.27
N SER A 89 9.11 4.30 10.82
CA SER A 89 8.06 5.00 11.54
C SER A 89 7.67 4.22 12.81
N PRO A 90 7.43 4.91 13.94
CA PRO A 90 7.24 4.30 15.26
C PRO A 90 6.00 3.38 15.37
N GLU A 91 5.14 3.38 14.35
CA GLU A 91 4.03 2.45 14.17
C GLU A 91 4.44 1.09 13.59
N LEU A 92 5.60 0.97 12.94
CA LEU A 92 6.05 -0.29 12.35
C LEU A 92 6.97 -1.09 13.28
N TYR A 93 7.71 -0.40 14.14
CA TYR A 93 8.74 -0.98 14.99
C TYR A 93 8.62 -0.52 16.44
N THR A 94 9.16 -1.31 17.36
CA THR A 94 9.24 -0.91 18.78
C THR A 94 10.54 -0.20 19.07
N SER A 95 10.54 0.67 20.09
CA SER A 95 11.76 1.33 20.58
C SER A 95 12.85 0.35 21.06
N SER A 96 12.50 -0.89 21.39
CA SER A 96 13.42 -1.98 21.71
C SER A 96 13.97 -2.75 20.50
N ASP A 97 13.47 -2.48 19.29
CA ASP A 97 13.80 -3.23 18.05
C ASP A 97 14.93 -2.58 17.23
N SER A 98 15.70 -1.67 17.85
CA SER A 98 16.77 -0.90 17.20
C SER A 98 17.83 -1.75 16.50
N GLY A 99 18.02 -2.99 16.97
CA GLY A 99 18.89 -3.97 16.30
C GLY A 99 18.33 -4.46 14.96
N THR A 100 17.03 -4.78 14.91
CA THR A 100 16.34 -5.23 13.69
C THR A 100 16.19 -4.09 12.69
N GLU A 101 15.82 -2.89 13.17
CA GLU A 101 15.77 -1.68 12.34
C GLU A 101 17.12 -1.41 11.67
N ALA A 102 18.21 -1.41 12.44
CA ALA A 102 19.55 -1.17 11.89
C ALA A 102 19.96 -2.23 10.85
N VAL A 103 19.52 -3.48 11.02
CA VAL A 103 19.89 -4.57 10.12
C VAL A 103 19.04 -4.59 8.85
N ASN A 104 17.75 -4.28 8.90
CA ASN A 104 16.84 -4.48 7.76
C ASN A 104 16.31 -3.19 7.13
N VAL A 105 16.51 -2.02 7.76
CA VAL A 105 16.10 -0.73 7.17
C VAL A 105 17.22 -0.16 6.29
N ARG A 106 16.90 0.22 5.06
CA ARG A 106 17.86 0.76 4.07
C ARG A 106 17.27 1.96 3.35
N ASN A 107 18.12 2.79 2.76
CA ASN A 107 17.64 3.91 1.94
C ASN A 107 17.13 3.44 0.57
N ILE A 108 16.27 4.22 -0.07
CA ILE A 108 15.80 3.99 -1.45
C ILE A 108 16.95 3.83 -2.46
N SER A 109 18.08 4.52 -2.28
CA SER A 109 19.25 4.32 -3.15
C SER A 109 19.78 2.88 -3.13
N GLN A 110 19.67 2.20 -1.99
CA GLN A 110 20.00 0.78 -1.88
C GLN A 110 18.92 -0.08 -2.56
N PHE A 111 17.64 0.29 -2.47
CA PHE A 111 16.57 -0.41 -3.21
C PHE A 111 16.87 -0.41 -4.72
N LEU A 112 17.22 0.74 -5.28
CA LEU A 112 17.53 0.88 -6.71
C LEU A 112 18.75 0.01 -7.10
N SER A 113 19.77 -0.04 -6.24
CA SER A 113 20.96 -0.88 -6.44
C SER A 113 20.64 -2.38 -6.35
N ASP A 114 19.82 -2.77 -5.37
CA ASP A 114 19.37 -4.15 -5.17
C ASP A 114 18.47 -4.61 -6.33
N ALA A 115 17.58 -3.73 -6.81
CA ALA A 115 16.73 -3.98 -7.97
C ALA A 115 17.56 -4.14 -9.25
N ALA A 116 18.49 -3.22 -9.52
CA ALA A 116 19.35 -3.27 -10.70
C ALA A 116 20.23 -4.53 -10.76
N SER A 117 20.69 -5.02 -9.61
CA SER A 117 21.49 -6.24 -9.50
C SER A 117 20.67 -7.53 -9.40
N GLY A 118 19.33 -7.43 -9.28
CA GLY A 118 18.45 -8.58 -9.07
C GLY A 118 18.60 -9.24 -7.69
N SER A 119 19.08 -8.48 -6.70
CA SER A 119 19.41 -8.93 -5.34
C SER A 119 18.42 -8.47 -4.26
N LEU A 120 17.26 -7.95 -4.66
CA LEU A 120 16.16 -7.68 -3.73
C LEU A 120 15.84 -8.93 -2.87
N PRO A 121 15.55 -8.74 -1.57
CA PRO A 121 15.21 -9.83 -0.66
C PRO A 121 13.89 -10.51 -1.02
N ALA A 122 13.56 -11.58 -0.30
CA ALA A 122 12.32 -12.33 -0.52
C ALA A 122 11.07 -11.48 -0.22
N PHE A 123 11.16 -10.51 0.70
CA PHE A 123 10.16 -9.47 0.93
C PHE A 123 10.81 -8.09 1.01
N SER A 124 10.42 -7.18 0.11
CA SER A 124 10.86 -5.78 0.11
C SER A 124 9.67 -4.89 0.44
N PHE A 125 9.76 -4.16 1.55
CA PHE A 125 8.82 -3.09 1.88
C PHE A 125 9.42 -1.76 1.42
N VAL A 126 8.64 -0.90 0.76
CA VAL A 126 9.14 0.36 0.19
C VAL A 126 8.24 1.49 0.62
N GLU A 127 8.84 2.51 1.22
CA GLU A 127 8.14 3.65 1.79
C GLU A 127 8.58 4.95 1.09
N PRO A 128 7.63 5.83 0.72
CA PRO A 128 7.95 7.13 0.13
C PRO A 128 8.53 8.09 1.19
N ASP A 129 8.95 9.26 0.72
CA ASP A 129 9.14 10.40 1.62
C ASP A 129 7.76 10.97 2.01
N TYR A 130 7.41 10.85 3.29
CA TYR A 130 6.14 11.32 3.85
C TYR A 130 6.02 12.86 3.94
N SER A 131 7.05 13.61 3.55
CA SER A 131 7.00 15.06 3.42
C SER A 131 6.79 15.54 1.98
N THR A 132 7.10 14.72 0.97
CA THR A 132 7.11 15.18 -0.43
C THR A 132 6.53 14.23 -1.48
N THR A 133 6.58 12.91 -1.28
CA THR A 133 6.31 11.91 -2.34
C THR A 133 5.30 10.83 -1.96
N SER A 134 4.61 10.93 -0.81
CA SER A 134 3.58 9.97 -0.40
C SER A 134 2.25 10.12 -1.13
N GLN A 135 2.07 11.19 -1.92
CA GLN A 135 0.79 11.59 -2.54
C GLN A 135 -0.31 11.99 -1.54
N GLU A 136 0.04 12.12 -0.25
CA GLU A 136 -0.85 12.64 0.77
C GLU A 136 -0.97 14.17 0.65
N ASN A 137 -2.13 14.74 0.93
CA ASN A 137 -2.25 16.19 1.04
C ASN A 137 -1.42 16.73 2.22
N PRO A 138 -0.76 17.89 2.09
CA PRO A 138 -0.85 18.86 0.99
C PRO A 138 0.21 18.68 -0.11
N GLN A 139 0.85 17.51 -0.23
CA GLN A 139 1.92 17.29 -1.20
C GLN A 139 1.43 17.32 -2.65
N ASN A 140 2.37 17.51 -3.58
CA ASN A 140 2.07 17.44 -5.00
C ASN A 140 2.00 15.98 -5.46
N VAL A 141 0.80 15.53 -5.86
CA VAL A 141 0.55 14.16 -6.33
C VAL A 141 1.48 13.73 -7.48
N ALA A 142 1.92 14.67 -8.33
CA ALA A 142 2.79 14.36 -9.46
C ALA A 142 4.22 13.97 -9.01
N LEU A 143 4.69 14.51 -7.88
CA LEU A 143 5.97 14.09 -7.29
C LEU A 143 5.88 12.66 -6.75
N GLY A 144 4.79 12.34 -6.05
CA GLY A 144 4.58 10.96 -5.61
C GLY A 144 4.34 9.98 -6.76
N GLU A 145 3.74 10.41 -7.87
CA GLU A 145 3.67 9.56 -9.07
C GLU A 145 5.06 9.32 -9.67
N ALA A 146 5.94 10.33 -9.65
CA ALA A 146 7.30 10.17 -10.13
C ALA A 146 8.10 9.17 -9.27
N PHE A 147 7.96 9.22 -7.95
CA PHE A 147 8.55 8.22 -7.05
C PHE A 147 8.00 6.82 -7.32
N MET A 148 6.67 6.68 -7.40
CA MET A 148 6.02 5.42 -7.77
C MET A 148 6.59 4.87 -9.09
N ALA A 149 6.73 5.72 -10.11
CA ALA A 149 7.28 5.33 -11.40
C ALA A 149 8.75 4.89 -11.30
N GLU A 150 9.59 5.57 -10.51
CA GLU A 150 10.97 5.18 -10.29
C GLU A 150 11.08 3.76 -9.70
N ILE A 151 10.32 3.49 -8.64
CA ILE A 151 10.33 2.19 -7.95
C ILE A 151 9.80 1.07 -8.86
N ILE A 152 8.66 1.29 -9.51
CA ILE A 152 8.06 0.26 -10.38
C ILE A 152 8.94 -0.01 -11.60
N ASN A 153 9.53 1.03 -12.22
CA ASN A 153 10.44 0.83 -13.34
C ASN A 153 11.72 0.10 -12.92
N ALA A 154 12.26 0.38 -11.72
CA ALA A 154 13.44 -0.34 -11.20
C ALA A 154 13.14 -1.84 -11.04
N VAL A 155 11.95 -2.19 -10.53
CA VAL A 155 11.51 -3.59 -10.42
C VAL A 155 11.25 -4.22 -11.77
N GLY A 156 10.56 -3.51 -12.66
CA GLY A 156 10.21 -3.98 -13.99
C GLY A 156 11.42 -4.32 -14.87
N HIS A 157 12.49 -3.52 -14.77
CA HIS A 157 13.73 -3.72 -15.53
C HIS A 157 14.78 -4.55 -14.78
N SER A 158 14.45 -5.03 -13.57
CA SER A 158 15.35 -5.87 -12.78
C SER A 158 15.59 -7.22 -13.48
N PRO A 159 16.81 -7.79 -13.39
CA PRO A 159 17.06 -9.20 -13.74
C PRO A 159 16.14 -10.17 -13.01
N ALA A 160 15.57 -9.77 -11.87
CA ALA A 160 14.62 -10.57 -11.09
C ALA A 160 13.16 -10.47 -11.57
N TRP A 161 12.82 -9.64 -12.58
CA TRP A 161 11.45 -9.42 -13.05
C TRP A 161 10.62 -10.70 -13.16
N SER A 162 11.18 -11.74 -13.79
CA SER A 162 10.53 -13.04 -14.05
C SER A 162 10.01 -13.79 -12.82
N LYS A 163 10.42 -13.38 -11.61
CA LYS A 163 10.04 -13.99 -10.32
C LYS A 163 9.56 -12.95 -9.29
N THR A 164 9.20 -11.75 -9.72
CA THR A 164 8.76 -10.68 -8.81
C THR A 164 7.24 -10.50 -8.84
N LEU A 165 6.68 -10.14 -7.69
CA LEU A 165 5.32 -9.59 -7.58
C LEU A 165 5.44 -8.30 -6.78
N PHE A 166 5.01 -7.20 -7.37
CA PHE A 166 4.96 -5.89 -6.73
C PHE A 166 3.50 -5.53 -6.44
N ILE A 167 3.25 -5.06 -5.22
CA ILE A 167 1.92 -4.63 -4.76
C ILE A 167 1.99 -3.12 -4.58
N LEU A 168 1.23 -2.39 -5.38
CA LEU A 168 0.98 -0.97 -5.14
C LEU A 168 -0.30 -0.84 -4.32
N ASN A 169 -0.20 -0.21 -3.15
CA ASN A 169 -1.29 0.02 -2.20
C ASN A 169 -1.07 1.40 -1.54
N TYR A 170 -2.18 2.02 -1.11
CA TYR A 170 -2.18 3.20 -0.22
C TYR A 170 -2.68 2.77 1.15
N ASP A 171 -2.16 3.37 2.22
CA ASP A 171 -2.55 3.06 3.60
C ASP A 171 -3.94 3.57 3.95
N GLU A 172 -4.27 4.80 3.58
CA GLU A 172 -5.60 5.36 3.82
C GLU A 172 -6.09 6.28 2.69
N TRP A 173 -7.26 6.90 2.86
CA TRP A 173 -7.97 7.58 1.78
C TRP A 173 -7.77 9.10 1.75
N GLY A 174 -6.94 9.67 2.63
CA GLY A 174 -6.58 11.08 2.70
C GLY A 174 -7.72 12.04 3.02
N GLY A 175 -8.87 11.54 3.49
CA GLY A 175 -10.09 12.35 3.59
C GLY A 175 -10.80 12.61 2.26
N TYR A 176 -10.35 12.01 1.15
CA TYR A 176 -10.97 12.14 -0.16
C TYR A 176 -12.32 11.40 -0.26
N TYR A 177 -13.17 11.85 -1.19
CA TYR A 177 -14.47 11.23 -1.40
C TYR A 177 -14.38 9.92 -2.18
N ASP A 178 -14.99 8.87 -1.64
CA ASP A 178 -15.38 7.68 -2.38
C ASP A 178 -16.88 7.43 -2.21
N HIS A 179 -17.53 6.95 -3.27
CA HIS A 179 -18.99 6.77 -3.29
C HIS A 179 -19.44 5.45 -2.66
N VAL A 180 -18.53 4.49 -2.45
CA VAL A 180 -18.89 3.18 -1.92
C VAL A 180 -18.86 3.23 -0.41
N VAL A 181 -19.98 2.85 0.21
CA VAL A 181 -20.07 2.69 1.65
C VAL A 181 -19.14 1.54 2.08
N PRO A 182 -18.20 1.77 3.01
CA PRO A 182 -17.34 0.71 3.51
C PRO A 182 -18.14 -0.47 4.09
N PRO A 183 -17.86 -1.71 3.65
CA PRO A 183 -18.62 -2.87 4.10
C PRO A 183 -18.30 -3.22 5.57
N PRO A 184 -19.14 -4.06 6.21
CA PRO A 184 -18.82 -4.65 7.49
C PRO A 184 -17.54 -5.47 7.43
N ALA A 185 -16.83 -5.54 8.54
CA ALA A 185 -15.54 -6.19 8.66
C ALA A 185 -15.48 -7.08 9.91
N LEU A 186 -14.64 -8.11 9.87
CA LEU A 186 -14.44 -9.00 11.00
C LEU A 186 -13.38 -8.42 11.95
N ARG A 187 -13.67 -8.28 13.24
CA ARG A 187 -12.68 -7.75 14.20
C ARG A 187 -11.38 -8.57 14.17
N PRO A 188 -10.20 -7.94 14.26
CA PRO A 188 -8.95 -8.70 14.22
C PRO A 188 -8.77 -9.59 15.46
N ASP A 189 -9.22 -9.11 16.61
CA ASP A 189 -9.03 -9.72 17.92
C ASP A 189 -10.11 -9.19 18.91
N ASN A 190 -9.90 -9.44 20.20
CA ASN A 190 -10.78 -8.97 21.29
C ASN A 190 -10.36 -7.60 21.86
N VAL A 191 -9.35 -6.94 21.29
CA VAL A 191 -8.89 -5.62 21.73
C VAL A 191 -9.88 -4.57 21.25
N LEU A 192 -10.40 -3.78 22.18
CA LEU A 192 -11.32 -2.71 21.87
C LEU A 192 -10.57 -1.45 21.42
N PRO A 193 -11.17 -0.64 20.53
CA PRO A 193 -10.68 0.68 20.18
C PRO A 193 -10.45 1.56 21.41
N ILE A 194 -9.31 2.23 21.42
CA ILE A 194 -8.89 3.28 22.35
C ILE A 194 -9.37 4.58 21.73
N LEU A 195 -10.45 5.14 22.27
CA LEU A 195 -11.10 6.32 21.71
C LEU A 195 -10.75 7.57 22.51
N ALA A 196 -10.50 8.67 21.79
CA ALA A 196 -10.45 9.97 22.40
C ALA A 196 -11.84 10.36 22.97
N PRO A 197 -11.91 11.21 24.01
CA PRO A 197 -13.19 11.72 24.50
C PRO A 197 -14.00 12.37 23.37
N ASN A 198 -15.24 11.89 23.17
CA ASN A 198 -16.18 12.31 22.10
C ASN A 198 -15.87 11.80 20.69
N GLU A 199 -14.89 10.90 20.52
CA GLU A 199 -14.70 10.21 19.25
C GLU A 199 -15.82 9.18 19.06
N LEU A 200 -16.60 9.34 17.98
CA LEU A 200 -17.60 8.36 17.60
C LEU A 200 -16.92 7.22 16.85
N MET A 201 -17.17 6.03 17.36
CA MET A 201 -16.67 4.82 16.74
C MET A 201 -17.65 4.32 15.69
N TYR A 202 -17.20 4.22 14.44
CA TYR A 202 -17.94 3.52 13.39
C TYR A 202 -17.82 1.99 13.60
N GLU A 203 -18.53 1.47 14.62
CA GLU A 203 -18.84 0.04 14.83
C GLU A 203 -17.73 -0.93 15.33
N GLY A 204 -16.92 -0.61 16.31
CA GLY A 204 -15.98 -1.53 16.99
C GLY A 204 -14.96 -2.29 16.13
N TYR A 205 -14.28 -1.69 15.14
CA TYR A 205 -13.52 -2.39 14.05
C TYR A 205 -14.35 -3.29 13.13
N GLN A 206 -15.67 -3.28 13.25
CA GLN A 206 -16.57 -4.11 12.45
C GLN A 206 -16.93 -3.45 11.11
N ARG A 207 -16.15 -2.48 10.66
CA ARG A 207 -16.30 -1.81 9.38
C ARG A 207 -14.92 -1.45 8.85
N TYR A 208 -14.72 -1.66 7.55
CA TYR A 208 -13.52 -1.20 6.87
C TYR A 208 -13.50 0.34 6.78
N GLY A 209 -12.35 0.92 6.46
CA GLY A 209 -12.25 2.31 6.02
C GLY A 209 -12.68 2.48 4.56
N PHE A 210 -12.44 3.65 3.99
CA PHE A 210 -12.78 3.91 2.59
C PHE A 210 -11.89 3.13 1.62
N ARG A 211 -12.34 3.06 0.35
CA ARG A 211 -11.55 2.40 -0.69
C ARG A 211 -10.26 3.16 -0.98
N VAL A 212 -9.20 2.39 -1.24
CA VAL A 212 -7.91 2.88 -1.67
C VAL A 212 -7.52 2.21 -2.99
N PRO A 213 -6.76 2.87 -3.88
CA PRO A 213 -6.31 2.23 -5.11
C PRO A 213 -5.37 1.05 -4.82
N SER A 214 -5.44 0.00 -5.65
CA SER A 214 -4.49 -1.10 -5.62
C SER A 214 -4.17 -1.64 -7.01
N VAL A 215 -2.90 -1.98 -7.25
CA VAL A 215 -2.42 -2.59 -8.51
C VAL A 215 -1.44 -3.71 -8.17
N VAL A 216 -1.58 -4.87 -8.82
CA VAL A 216 -0.61 -5.97 -8.69
C VAL A 216 0.19 -6.09 -9.97
N ILE A 217 1.51 -5.94 -9.88
CA ILE A 217 2.42 -5.87 -11.04
C ILE A 217 3.32 -7.09 -11.00
N SER A 218 3.24 -7.94 -12.02
CA SER A 218 4.03 -9.16 -12.10
C SER A 218 4.12 -9.67 -13.54
N PRO A 219 5.19 -10.41 -13.91
CA PRO A 219 5.23 -11.25 -15.12
C PRO A 219 4.00 -12.17 -15.24
N TYR A 220 3.40 -12.58 -14.12
CA TYR A 220 2.24 -13.49 -14.08
C TYR A 220 0.93 -12.79 -13.71
N ALA A 221 0.87 -11.46 -13.78
CA ALA A 221 -0.37 -10.74 -13.52
C ALA A 221 -1.38 -10.90 -14.69
N LYS A 222 -2.68 -10.94 -14.39
CA LYS A 222 -3.74 -10.94 -15.42
C LYS A 222 -3.72 -9.63 -16.21
N ARG A 223 -3.86 -9.68 -17.54
CA ARG A 223 -3.94 -8.46 -18.37
C ARG A 223 -5.36 -7.89 -18.38
N ASN A 224 -5.49 -6.57 -18.28
CA ASN A 224 -6.77 -5.85 -18.44
C ASN A 224 -7.88 -6.44 -17.54
N TYR A 225 -7.58 -6.59 -16.25
CA TYR A 225 -8.46 -7.26 -15.30
C TYR A 225 -8.73 -6.36 -14.09
N VAL A 226 -9.97 -6.38 -13.62
CA VAL A 226 -10.37 -5.71 -12.39
C VAL A 226 -10.84 -6.81 -11.44
N SER A 227 -10.15 -6.96 -10.30
CA SER A 227 -10.65 -7.81 -9.23
C SER A 227 -11.72 -7.07 -8.45
N HIS A 228 -12.84 -7.76 -8.26
CA HIS A 228 -13.99 -7.32 -7.47
C HIS A 228 -14.10 -8.06 -6.13
N GLN A 229 -13.08 -8.84 -5.75
CA GLN A 229 -13.08 -9.43 -4.41
C GLN A 229 -12.86 -8.35 -3.35
N LEU A 230 -13.28 -8.64 -2.13
CA LEU A 230 -13.08 -7.75 -1.00
C LEU A 230 -11.65 -7.87 -0.48
N TYR A 231 -10.90 -6.78 -0.48
CA TYR A 231 -9.55 -6.70 0.06
C TYR A 231 -9.44 -5.61 1.13
N ASP A 232 -8.51 -5.80 2.04
CA ASP A 232 -7.95 -4.78 2.92
C ASP A 232 -6.44 -4.97 3.06
N HIS A 233 -5.74 -4.19 3.89
CA HIS A 233 -4.28 -4.35 3.99
C HIS A 233 -3.87 -5.74 4.50
N THR A 234 -4.73 -6.45 5.24
CA THR A 234 -4.46 -7.82 5.69
C THR A 234 -4.50 -8.85 4.56
N SER A 235 -5.01 -8.48 3.38
CA SER A 235 -4.90 -9.29 2.17
C SER A 235 -3.45 -9.49 1.70
N VAL A 236 -2.56 -8.55 2.04
CA VAL A 236 -1.10 -8.70 1.81
C VAL A 236 -0.53 -9.75 2.77
N LEU A 237 -0.91 -9.72 4.05
CA LEU A 237 -0.52 -10.72 5.04
C LEU A 237 -0.97 -12.12 4.62
N ALA A 238 -2.26 -12.29 4.30
CA ALA A 238 -2.80 -13.56 3.83
C ALA A 238 -2.05 -14.12 2.60
N PHE A 239 -1.61 -13.25 1.69
CA PHE A 239 -0.80 -13.66 0.55
C PHE A 239 0.61 -14.10 0.95
N LEU A 240 1.29 -13.35 1.82
CA LEU A 240 2.63 -13.71 2.32
C LEU A 240 2.61 -15.00 3.13
N GLU A 241 1.60 -15.15 3.99
CA GLU A 241 1.37 -16.34 4.80
C GLU A 241 1.18 -17.58 3.95
N ARG A 242 0.34 -17.50 2.90
CA ARG A 242 0.15 -18.60 1.95
C ARG A 242 1.41 -18.88 1.14
N LYS A 243 2.11 -17.83 0.66
CA LYS A 243 3.34 -17.95 -0.12
C LYS A 243 4.44 -18.69 0.65
N TYR A 244 4.60 -18.36 1.94
CA TYR A 244 5.69 -18.87 2.77
C TYR A 244 5.27 -19.93 3.79
N ASN A 245 4.00 -20.34 3.77
CA ASN A 245 3.42 -21.28 4.73
C ASN A 245 3.60 -20.83 6.19
N LEU A 246 3.26 -19.57 6.46
CA LEU A 246 3.31 -18.94 7.79
C LEU A 246 1.91 -18.97 8.44
N PRO A 247 1.82 -18.95 9.78
CA PRO A 247 0.54 -18.80 10.46
C PRO A 247 -0.01 -17.37 10.30
N ALA A 248 -1.33 -17.22 10.35
CA ALA A 248 -1.99 -15.92 10.49
C ALA A 248 -1.66 -15.27 11.84
N LEU A 249 -1.60 -13.94 11.86
CA LEU A 249 -1.34 -13.14 13.06
C LEU A 249 -2.62 -12.84 13.85
N THR A 250 -3.77 -12.74 13.18
CA THR A 250 -5.05 -12.38 13.79
C THR A 250 -6.22 -13.15 13.16
N TYR A 251 -7.46 -12.80 13.51
CA TYR A 251 -8.61 -13.30 12.75
C TYR A 251 -8.81 -12.56 11.43
N ARG A 252 -8.25 -11.35 11.25
CA ARG A 252 -8.49 -10.49 10.09
C ARG A 252 -7.82 -11.04 8.84
N ASP A 253 -6.52 -11.22 8.90
CA ASP A 253 -5.67 -11.86 7.88
C ASP A 253 -6.06 -13.33 7.65
N ALA A 254 -6.37 -14.08 8.71
CA ALA A 254 -6.83 -15.47 8.58
C ALA A 254 -8.09 -15.63 7.69
N ASN A 255 -8.92 -14.58 7.59
CA ASN A 255 -10.16 -14.56 6.81
C ASN A 255 -10.11 -13.62 5.60
N ALA A 256 -8.94 -13.03 5.29
CA ALA A 256 -8.79 -12.15 4.15
C ALA A 256 -8.68 -12.93 2.83
N ASN A 257 -9.16 -12.33 1.74
CA ASN A 257 -8.85 -12.81 0.40
C ASN A 257 -7.37 -12.50 0.12
N ASP A 258 -6.64 -13.45 -0.46
CA ASP A 258 -5.25 -13.19 -0.88
C ASP A 258 -5.22 -12.57 -2.29
N LEU A 259 -4.01 -12.35 -2.79
CA LEU A 259 -3.78 -11.70 -4.08
C LEU A 259 -3.75 -12.67 -5.26
N MET A 260 -4.12 -13.95 -5.09
CA MET A 260 -4.06 -14.94 -6.17
C MET A 260 -5.02 -14.62 -7.31
N ASP A 261 -6.13 -13.92 -7.05
CA ASP A 261 -7.05 -13.51 -8.11
C ASP A 261 -6.45 -12.48 -9.09
N PHE A 262 -5.39 -11.78 -8.71
CA PHE A 262 -4.68 -10.89 -9.63
C PHE A 262 -3.77 -11.66 -10.59
N LEU A 263 -3.49 -12.94 -10.33
CA LEU A 263 -2.51 -13.72 -11.07
C LEU A 263 -3.15 -14.63 -12.13
N ASP A 264 -2.46 -14.75 -13.26
CA ASP A 264 -2.75 -15.71 -14.31
C ASP A 264 -2.15 -17.08 -13.92
N LEU A 265 -2.97 -17.89 -13.26
CA LEU A 265 -2.55 -19.20 -12.75
C LEU A 265 -2.20 -20.18 -13.88
N GLN A 266 -2.79 -20.03 -15.07
CA GLN A 266 -2.43 -20.87 -16.22
C GLN A 266 -1.04 -20.51 -16.75
N ALA A 267 -0.71 -19.21 -16.82
CA ALA A 267 0.62 -18.74 -17.17
C ALA A 267 1.66 -19.26 -16.17
N LEU A 268 1.32 -19.23 -14.88
CA LEU A 268 2.18 -19.69 -13.79
C LEU A 268 2.41 -21.20 -13.84
N GLU A 269 1.36 -22.01 -14.00
CA GLU A 269 1.43 -23.47 -14.14
C GLU A 269 2.29 -23.89 -15.34
N ARG A 270 2.14 -23.19 -16.47
CA ARG A 270 2.91 -23.46 -17.69
C ARG A 270 4.32 -22.86 -17.68
N LYS A 271 4.66 -22.06 -16.66
CA LYS A 271 5.90 -21.26 -16.60
C LYS A 271 6.10 -20.38 -17.83
N ARG A 272 5.00 -19.82 -18.35
CA ARG A 272 4.97 -18.94 -19.53
C ARG A 272 4.32 -17.61 -19.13
N PRO A 273 5.12 -16.59 -18.74
CA PRO A 273 4.57 -15.35 -18.21
C PRO A 273 3.66 -14.60 -19.18
N THR A 274 2.63 -13.96 -18.64
CA THR A 274 1.73 -13.03 -19.36
C THR A 274 2.47 -11.75 -19.79
N PHE A 275 3.47 -11.34 -19.01
CA PHE A 275 4.39 -10.24 -19.28
C PHE A 275 5.84 -10.76 -19.19
N PRO A 276 6.35 -11.44 -20.24
CA PRO A 276 7.71 -11.99 -20.23
C PRO A 276 8.78 -10.91 -20.08
N THR A 277 8.50 -9.71 -20.56
CA THR A 277 9.26 -8.49 -20.29
C THR A 277 8.32 -7.45 -19.69
N PHE A 278 8.88 -6.54 -18.90
CA PHE A 278 8.13 -5.41 -18.40
C PHE A 278 7.67 -4.52 -19.57
N PRO A 279 6.38 -4.15 -19.65
CA PRO A 279 5.89 -3.32 -20.73
C PRO A 279 6.39 -1.88 -20.59
N ASN A 280 6.62 -1.20 -21.71
CA ASN A 280 6.91 0.22 -21.71
C ASN A 280 5.73 0.99 -21.12
N LEU A 281 6.00 1.85 -20.13
CA LEU A 281 5.03 2.76 -19.54
C LEU A 281 5.32 4.21 -19.97
N VAL A 282 4.29 5.05 -20.00
CA VAL A 282 4.45 6.49 -20.24
C VAL A 282 5.27 7.14 -19.12
N LYS A 283 5.76 8.37 -19.32
CA LYS A 283 6.45 9.11 -18.26
C LYS A 283 5.46 9.63 -17.20
N PRO A 284 5.88 9.77 -15.93
CA PRO A 284 5.07 10.40 -14.89
C PRO A 284 4.75 11.87 -15.19
N GLY A 285 3.68 12.37 -14.57
CA GLY A 285 3.12 13.70 -14.81
C GLY A 285 3.89 14.88 -14.21
N ASN A 286 5.08 14.66 -13.63
CA ASN A 286 5.90 15.69 -12.97
C ASN A 286 6.59 16.68 -13.95
N THR A 287 5.80 17.24 -14.86
CA THR A 287 6.21 18.30 -15.78
C THR A 287 6.38 19.63 -15.06
N THR A 288 7.17 20.55 -15.63
CA THR A 288 7.32 21.92 -15.09
C THR A 288 5.97 22.60 -14.85
N SER A 289 4.99 22.39 -15.74
CA SER A 289 3.64 22.93 -15.60
C SER A 289 2.84 22.29 -14.46
N ALA A 290 2.97 20.98 -14.24
CA ALA A 290 2.28 20.28 -13.14
C ALA A 290 2.88 20.58 -11.76
N LEU A 291 4.15 20.98 -11.72
CA LEU A 291 4.85 21.38 -10.50
C LEU A 291 4.69 22.87 -10.19
N ALA A 292 4.17 23.67 -11.13
CA ALA A 292 3.94 25.09 -10.90
C ALA A 292 2.74 25.31 -9.98
N CYS A 293 2.91 26.14 -8.95
CA CYS A 293 1.79 26.58 -8.12
C CYS A 293 0.80 27.42 -8.95
N SER A 294 -0.50 27.09 -8.89
CA SER A 294 -1.54 27.98 -9.41
C SER A 294 -1.60 29.24 -8.55
N THR A 295 -1.16 30.37 -9.09
CA THR A 295 -1.26 31.68 -8.42
C THR A 295 -2.60 32.37 -8.67
N THR A 296 -3.48 31.78 -9.51
CA THR A 296 -4.77 32.35 -9.90
C THR A 296 -5.94 31.84 -9.05
N GLY A 297 -5.64 31.09 -7.98
CA GLY A 297 -6.65 30.43 -7.13
C GLY A 297 -7.08 29.05 -7.67
N PRO A 298 -8.06 28.40 -7.04
CA PRO A 298 -8.53 27.06 -7.42
C PRO A 298 -9.32 27.01 -8.76
N GLY A 299 -9.45 28.14 -9.45
CA GLY A 299 -10.39 28.30 -10.56
C GLY A 299 -11.85 28.28 -10.07
N THR A 300 -12.79 28.14 -10.99
CA THR A 300 -14.22 28.00 -10.65
C THR A 300 -14.51 26.61 -10.11
N ILE A 301 -15.02 26.52 -8.88
CA ILE A 301 -15.51 25.27 -8.29
C ILE A 301 -17.04 25.34 -8.19
N PRO A 302 -17.78 24.36 -8.74
CA PRO A 302 -17.26 23.20 -9.46
C PRO A 302 -16.82 23.58 -10.91
N PRO A 303 -15.91 22.82 -11.55
CA PRO A 303 -15.45 23.11 -12.90
C PRO A 303 -16.61 23.27 -13.89
N PRO A 304 -16.48 24.09 -14.95
CA PRO A 304 -17.48 24.20 -16.00
C PRO A 304 -17.90 22.83 -16.55
N GLY A 305 -19.21 22.56 -16.58
CA GLY A 305 -19.76 21.26 -17.00
C GLY A 305 -19.97 20.24 -15.87
N SER A 306 -19.69 20.61 -14.61
CA SER A 306 -20.01 19.75 -13.47
C SER A 306 -21.52 19.58 -13.32
N VAL A 307 -21.96 18.32 -13.33
CA VAL A 307 -23.37 17.94 -13.15
C VAL A 307 -23.61 17.73 -11.67
N SER A 308 -24.41 18.61 -11.04
CA SER A 308 -24.95 18.33 -9.72
C SER A 308 -26.07 17.28 -9.85
N PRO A 309 -26.08 16.21 -9.04
CA PRO A 309 -27.20 15.29 -9.00
C PRO A 309 -28.48 16.06 -8.70
N LYS A 310 -29.58 15.76 -9.42
CA LYS A 310 -30.90 16.23 -9.00
C LYS A 310 -31.29 15.43 -7.76
N HIS A 311 -31.49 16.13 -6.64
CA HIS A 311 -32.08 15.56 -5.43
C HIS A 311 -33.50 15.07 -5.68
#